data_AF-A0A944D3C0-F1
#
_entry.id   AF-A0A944D3C0-F1
#
_cell.length_a   1.000
_cell.length_b   1.000
_cell.length_c   1.000
_cell.angle_alpha   90.00
_cell.angle_beta   90.00
_cell.angle_gamma   90.00
#
_symmetry.space_group_name_H-M   'P 1'
#
loop_
_entity.id
_entity.type
_entity.pdbx_description
1 polymer ?
#
loop_
_entity_poly.entity_id
_entity_poly.type
_entity_poly.pdbx_seq_one_letter_code
_entity_poly.pdbx_strand_id
1 'polypeptide(L)'
;MLAKVYGSAVFGVLAETITVEVHVAIGIGYHLVGLPDNAVKESHYRIAAALLNNGYKIPGKKITINMAPAALKKEGAAYDLTLALGILVASEQLTAPGIGHYIMMGELSLDGSILAVKGVLAMAIQGSEEGFKALIVPKENAAEAAVVRGIKVYGVSHINEVIDFLSASSEQHKLEFFSAVTAPTVSPRVSHKKLPCFSEVKGQEGVKRCMEIAAAGGHNILLIGPPGAGKTMLAKRLPSILPPMTFEEALETTKIHSVAGLLDASGLLQSRPFRSPHHTISDVALVGGGSFPQPGEISLAHNGVLFLDELPEFKKGVLEVLRQPLEDRIISISRAKYTISYPASFMLVASMNPSPSGYFKGEAPSFVDSAAAIDRYRSKVSGPLLDRIDLHIEVQPLSFESLSGTETSETSDYILKRVVMAREIQISRFKKEVDCSHNAQMSHAMVVKHCAINSASKALLKSAMRQFHLSARAYDRILKVARTIADLANSDCIDPSHLAEAIQYRGVDKPF
;
A
#
# COMPACT_ATOMS: atom_id res chain seq x y z
N MET A 1 -12.68 26.26 -35.16
CA MET A 1 -13.43 26.30 -33.88
C MET A 1 -12.62 25.66 -32.78
N LEU A 2 -12.75 26.15 -31.55
CA LEU A 2 -11.98 25.70 -30.38
C LEU A 2 -12.93 25.00 -29.39
N ALA A 3 -12.63 23.75 -29.04
CA ALA A 3 -13.28 23.03 -27.95
C ALA A 3 -12.28 22.81 -26.81
N LYS A 4 -12.75 22.87 -25.57
CA LYS A 4 -11.96 22.61 -24.38
C LYS A 4 -12.61 21.48 -23.59
N VAL A 5 -11.87 20.41 -23.38
CA VAL A 5 -12.29 19.22 -22.62
C VAL A 5 -11.21 18.85 -21.61
N TYR A 6 -11.59 18.13 -20.55
CA TYR A 6 -10.69 17.81 -19.45
C TYR A 6 -10.50 16.30 -19.33
N GLY A 7 -9.23 15.90 -19.18
CA GLY A 7 -8.80 14.57 -18.78
C GLY A 7 -7.94 14.67 -17.52
N SER A 8 -7.32 13.57 -17.12
CA SER A 8 -6.44 13.54 -15.95
C SER A 8 -5.21 12.68 -16.26
N ALA A 9 -4.05 13.10 -15.77
CA ALA A 9 -2.80 12.35 -15.89
C ALA A 9 -2.36 11.88 -14.50
N VAL A 10 -2.03 10.61 -14.39
CA VAL A 10 -1.54 10.01 -13.16
C VAL A 10 -0.03 10.08 -13.12
N PHE A 11 0.51 10.65 -12.04
CA PHE A 11 1.94 10.74 -11.77
C PHE A 11 2.25 10.10 -10.41
N GLY A 12 2.70 8.84 -10.48
CA GLY A 12 2.73 7.89 -9.36
C GLY A 12 1.39 7.80 -8.67
N VAL A 13 1.27 8.22 -7.42
CA VAL A 13 -0.03 8.18 -6.70
C VAL A 13 -0.88 9.43 -6.94
N LEU A 14 -0.32 10.56 -7.36
CA LEU A 14 -1.09 11.78 -7.56
C LEU A 14 -1.67 11.82 -8.98
N ALA A 15 -2.74 12.59 -9.15
CA ALA A 15 -3.28 12.92 -10.46
C ALA A 15 -3.30 14.43 -10.64
N GLU A 16 -3.22 14.89 -11.88
CA GLU A 16 -3.29 16.31 -12.25
C GLU A 16 -4.19 16.47 -13.48
N THR A 17 -5.01 17.52 -13.50
CA THR A 17 -5.90 17.80 -14.63
C THR A 17 -5.11 18.07 -15.90
N ILE A 18 -5.49 17.36 -16.97
CA ILE A 18 -5.04 17.67 -18.32
C ILE A 18 -6.13 18.44 -19.04
N THR A 19 -5.81 19.66 -19.44
CA THR A 19 -6.65 20.45 -20.33
C THR A 19 -6.33 20.08 -21.77
N VAL A 20 -7.33 19.57 -22.50
CA VAL A 20 -7.23 19.26 -23.92
C VAL A 20 -7.99 20.32 -24.71
N GLU A 21 -7.25 21.07 -25.51
CA GLU A 21 -7.77 22.08 -26.43
C GLU A 21 -7.72 21.53 -27.84
N VAL A 22 -8.88 21.39 -28.48
CA VAL A 22 -9.00 20.91 -29.86
C VAL A 22 -9.42 22.05 -30.75
N HIS A 23 -8.58 22.37 -31.73
CA HIS A 23 -8.86 23.37 -32.74
C HIS A 23 -8.99 22.75 -34.13
N VAL A 24 -10.15 22.95 -34.75
CA VAL A 24 -10.42 22.51 -36.13
C VAL A 24 -10.41 23.73 -37.05
N ALA A 25 -9.52 23.70 -38.05
CA ALA A 25 -9.31 24.77 -39.03
C ALA A 25 -9.31 24.24 -40.47
N ILE A 26 -9.35 25.14 -41.45
CA ILE A 26 -9.25 24.78 -42.87
C ILE A 26 -7.86 24.18 -43.14
N GLY A 27 -7.79 23.12 -43.97
CA GLY A 27 -6.56 22.40 -44.32
C GLY A 27 -6.66 20.91 -44.03
N ILE A 28 -5.54 20.19 -44.10
CA ILE A 28 -5.44 18.76 -43.76
C ILE A 28 -4.24 18.58 -42.84
N GLY A 29 -4.39 17.80 -41.78
CA GLY A 29 -3.29 17.44 -40.88
C GLY A 29 -3.75 17.21 -39.45
N TYR A 30 -3.07 16.30 -38.76
CA TYR A 30 -3.28 16.00 -37.34
C TYR A 30 -2.03 16.38 -36.56
N HIS A 31 -2.15 17.35 -35.66
CA HIS A 31 -1.04 17.84 -34.84
C HIS A 31 -1.38 17.68 -33.37
N LEU A 32 -0.62 16.84 -32.67
CA LEU A 32 -0.76 16.62 -31.23
C LEU A 32 0.46 17.22 -30.51
N VAL A 33 0.21 18.16 -29.60
CA VAL A 33 1.22 18.94 -28.88
C VAL A 33 1.02 18.76 -27.37
N GLY A 34 2.12 18.75 -26.59
CA GLY A 34 2.06 18.58 -25.12
C GLY A 34 2.77 17.34 -24.57
N LEU A 35 3.85 16.90 -25.22
CA LEU A 35 4.65 15.69 -24.89
C LEU A 35 3.84 14.38 -24.82
N PRO A 36 3.08 14.01 -25.87
CA PRO A 36 2.48 12.68 -25.98
C PRO A 36 3.55 11.61 -26.24
N ASP A 37 3.37 10.42 -25.66
CA ASP A 37 4.12 9.23 -26.08
C ASP A 37 3.64 8.68 -27.44
N ASN A 38 4.22 7.57 -27.88
CA ASN A 38 3.83 6.94 -29.14
C ASN A 38 2.40 6.39 -29.10
N ALA A 39 1.96 5.86 -27.96
CA ALA A 39 0.61 5.29 -27.83
C ALA A 39 -0.48 6.36 -27.98
N VAL A 40 -0.27 7.56 -27.43
CA VAL A 40 -1.17 8.71 -27.60
C VAL A 40 -1.10 9.27 -29.02
N LYS A 41 0.08 9.24 -29.68
CA LYS A 41 0.18 9.63 -31.11
C LYS A 41 -0.58 8.67 -32.01
N GLU A 42 -0.53 7.37 -31.72
CA GLU A 42 -1.25 6.32 -32.45
C GLU A 42 -2.76 6.33 -32.16
N SER A 43 -3.21 6.96 -31.07
CA SER A 43 -4.63 7.14 -30.75
C SER A 43 -5.44 7.69 -31.91
N HIS A 44 -4.84 8.49 -32.81
CA HIS A 44 -5.53 9.01 -33.99
C HIS A 44 -6.18 7.90 -34.83
N TYR A 45 -5.49 6.78 -35.05
CA TYR A 45 -6.03 5.66 -35.83
C TYR A 45 -7.17 4.95 -35.10
N ARG A 46 -7.04 4.75 -33.78
CA ARG A 46 -8.09 4.13 -32.96
C ARG A 46 -9.34 4.99 -32.90
N ILE A 47 -9.18 6.28 -32.62
CA ILE A 47 -10.27 7.25 -32.60
C ILE A 47 -10.95 7.32 -33.97
N ALA A 48 -10.18 7.35 -35.07
CA ALA A 48 -10.74 7.39 -36.41
C ALA A 48 -11.63 6.17 -36.71
N ALA A 49 -11.15 4.97 -36.41
CA ALA A 49 -11.92 3.74 -36.59
C ALA A 49 -13.16 3.70 -35.69
N ALA A 50 -13.00 4.03 -34.41
CA ALA A 50 -14.09 4.04 -33.43
C ALA A 50 -15.21 5.01 -33.82
N LEU A 51 -14.87 6.23 -34.25
CA LEU A 51 -15.86 7.21 -34.69
C LEU A 51 -16.59 6.74 -35.96
N LEU A 52 -15.85 6.22 -36.96
CA LEU A 52 -16.44 5.73 -38.21
C LEU A 52 -17.42 4.57 -38.00
N ASN A 53 -17.04 3.60 -37.16
CA ASN A 53 -17.90 2.44 -36.84
C ASN A 53 -19.16 2.83 -36.06
N ASN A 54 -19.18 4.02 -35.47
CA ASN A 54 -20.30 4.54 -34.68
C ASN A 54 -21.10 5.65 -35.37
N GLY A 55 -20.93 5.79 -36.69
CA GLY A 55 -21.71 6.75 -37.48
C GLY A 55 -21.21 8.20 -37.43
N TYR A 56 -20.08 8.45 -36.79
CA TYR A 56 -19.41 9.75 -36.75
C TYR A 56 -18.26 9.81 -37.77
N LYS A 57 -17.73 11.00 -38.01
CA LYS A 57 -16.65 11.19 -38.99
C LYS A 57 -15.48 11.94 -38.39
N ILE A 58 -14.26 11.55 -38.77
CA ILE A 58 -13.10 12.43 -38.60
C ILE A 58 -13.29 13.61 -39.57
N PRO A 59 -13.25 14.86 -39.10
CA PRO A 59 -13.35 16.00 -39.99
C PRO A 59 -12.14 15.99 -40.92
N GLY A 60 -12.36 16.03 -42.24
CA GLY A 60 -11.31 16.17 -43.27
C GLY A 60 -10.68 17.57 -43.29
N LYS A 61 -10.38 18.09 -42.10
CA LYS A 61 -9.90 19.43 -41.80
C LYS A 61 -8.57 19.33 -41.03
N LYS A 62 -7.88 20.44 -40.82
CA LYS A 62 -6.69 20.48 -39.97
C LYS A 62 -7.12 20.43 -38.51
N ILE A 63 -6.68 19.42 -37.77
CA ILE A 63 -6.95 19.21 -36.35
C ILE A 63 -5.67 19.49 -35.57
N THR A 64 -5.71 20.44 -34.66
CA THR A 64 -4.63 20.72 -33.71
C THR A 64 -5.12 20.46 -32.30
N ILE A 65 -4.43 19.58 -31.58
CA ILE A 65 -4.76 19.19 -30.21
C ILE A 65 -3.59 19.60 -29.32
N ASN A 66 -3.88 20.40 -28.31
CA ASN A 66 -2.94 20.83 -27.30
C ASN A 66 -3.30 20.22 -25.94
N MET A 67 -2.37 19.50 -25.32
CA MET A 67 -2.53 18.87 -24.00
C MET A 67 -1.69 19.60 -22.94
N ALA A 68 -2.32 20.48 -22.18
CA ALA A 68 -1.69 21.23 -21.10
C ALA A 68 -1.92 20.56 -19.73
N PRO A 69 -0.96 20.64 -18.78
CA PRO A 69 0.32 21.36 -18.84
C PRO A 69 1.42 20.56 -19.58
N ALA A 70 2.21 21.22 -20.44
CA ALA A 70 3.20 20.55 -21.30
C ALA A 70 4.37 19.89 -20.55
N ALA A 71 4.59 20.24 -19.27
CA ALA A 71 5.66 19.67 -18.44
C ALA A 71 5.38 18.20 -18.07
N LEU A 72 4.11 17.80 -18.03
CA LEU A 72 3.71 16.42 -17.76
C LEU A 72 3.69 15.62 -19.05
N LYS A 73 4.33 14.45 -19.01
CA LYS A 73 4.26 13.49 -20.11
C LYS A 73 2.94 12.74 -20.05
N LYS A 74 2.22 12.66 -21.18
CA LYS A 74 0.95 11.93 -21.28
C LYS A 74 1.21 10.62 -21.99
N GLU A 75 0.87 9.53 -21.31
CA GLU A 75 1.25 8.19 -21.74
C GLU A 75 0.09 7.21 -21.68
N GLY A 76 0.13 6.25 -22.59
CA GLY A 76 -0.91 5.23 -22.75
C GLY A 76 -2.15 5.72 -23.51
N ALA A 77 -3.08 4.80 -23.76
CA ALA A 77 -4.28 5.04 -24.57
C ALA A 77 -5.49 5.59 -23.77
N ALA A 78 -5.29 5.91 -22.49
CA ALA A 78 -6.37 6.33 -21.58
C ALA A 78 -7.07 7.66 -21.96
N TYR A 79 -6.49 8.42 -22.88
CA TYR A 79 -7.01 9.72 -23.34
C TYR A 79 -7.89 9.59 -24.59
N ASP A 80 -8.05 8.39 -25.16
CA ASP A 80 -8.73 8.21 -26.44
C ASP A 80 -10.17 8.75 -26.39
N LEU A 81 -10.92 8.47 -25.30
CA LEU A 81 -12.26 9.02 -25.08
C LEU A 81 -12.26 10.56 -25.01
N THR A 82 -11.34 11.15 -24.23
CA THR A 82 -11.21 12.60 -24.07
C THR A 82 -10.94 13.29 -25.40
N LEU A 83 -10.02 12.73 -26.18
CA LEU A 83 -9.63 13.24 -27.49
C LEU A 83 -10.77 13.12 -28.51
N ALA A 84 -11.45 11.96 -28.54
CA ALA A 84 -12.58 11.72 -29.44
C ALA A 84 -13.71 12.73 -29.22
N LEU A 85 -14.09 12.97 -27.96
CA LEU A 85 -15.13 13.94 -27.61
C LEU A 85 -14.71 15.38 -27.94
N GLY A 86 -13.45 15.73 -27.69
CA GLY A 86 -12.90 17.04 -28.09
C GLY A 86 -12.98 17.27 -29.60
N ILE A 87 -12.70 16.25 -30.42
CA ILE A 87 -12.83 16.31 -31.89
C ILE A 87 -14.30 16.45 -32.31
N LEU A 88 -15.22 15.71 -31.70
CA LEU A 88 -16.65 15.79 -32.03
C LEU A 88 -17.23 17.18 -31.73
N VAL A 89 -16.88 17.77 -30.58
CA VAL A 89 -17.33 19.12 -30.22
C VAL A 89 -16.67 20.18 -31.12
N ALA A 90 -15.36 20.10 -31.37
CA ALA A 90 -14.66 21.09 -32.20
C ALA A 90 -15.06 21.02 -33.68
N SER A 91 -15.58 19.89 -34.13
CA SER A 91 -16.13 19.69 -35.48
C SER A 91 -17.62 19.94 -35.60
N GLU A 92 -18.27 20.39 -34.51
CA GLU A 92 -19.71 20.67 -34.43
C GLU A 92 -20.62 19.45 -34.69
N GLN A 93 -20.06 18.23 -34.63
CA GLN A 93 -20.83 16.99 -34.69
C GLN A 93 -21.56 16.68 -33.37
N LEU A 94 -21.11 17.28 -32.27
CA LEU A 94 -21.72 17.14 -30.94
C LEU A 94 -21.90 18.52 -30.29
N THR A 95 -23.13 18.83 -29.91
CA THR A 95 -23.45 19.99 -29.06
C THR A 95 -23.58 19.53 -27.61
N ALA A 96 -22.55 19.79 -26.81
CA ALA A 96 -22.45 19.34 -25.42
C ALA A 96 -22.30 20.53 -24.43
N PRO A 97 -23.40 21.22 -24.08
CA PRO A 97 -23.34 22.31 -23.11
C PRO A 97 -22.89 21.77 -21.74
N GLY A 98 -21.80 22.34 -21.20
CA GLY A 98 -21.27 21.94 -19.90
C GLY A 98 -20.27 20.78 -19.92
N ILE A 99 -19.78 20.34 -21.09
CA ILE A 99 -18.70 19.33 -21.19
C ILE A 99 -17.46 19.70 -20.34
N GLY A 100 -17.22 21.00 -20.13
CA GLY A 100 -16.13 21.51 -19.29
C GLY A 100 -16.28 21.24 -17.78
N HIS A 101 -17.42 20.71 -17.31
CA HIS A 101 -17.61 20.33 -15.92
C HIS A 101 -17.29 18.85 -15.64
N TYR A 102 -16.86 18.11 -16.66
CA TYR A 102 -16.60 16.68 -16.60
C TYR A 102 -15.13 16.38 -16.87
N ILE A 103 -14.57 15.43 -16.11
CA ILE A 103 -13.32 14.75 -16.47
C ILE A 103 -13.72 13.45 -17.19
N MET A 104 -13.11 13.17 -18.33
CA MET A 104 -13.41 11.99 -19.15
C MET A 104 -12.14 11.20 -19.40
N MET A 105 -12.14 9.91 -19.08
CA MET A 105 -10.99 9.02 -19.27
C MET A 105 -11.45 7.64 -19.75
N GLY A 106 -10.71 7.03 -20.66
CA GLY A 106 -11.03 5.73 -21.23
C GLY A 106 -10.22 5.44 -22.49
N GLU A 107 -9.76 4.20 -22.62
CA GLU A 107 -9.16 3.71 -23.86
C GLU A 107 -10.27 3.25 -24.82
N LEU A 108 -10.16 3.63 -26.10
CA LEU A 108 -11.15 3.26 -27.11
C LEU A 108 -10.63 2.06 -27.92
N SER A 109 -11.45 1.02 -27.96
CA SER A 109 -11.33 -0.04 -28.97
C SER A 109 -11.85 0.48 -30.33
N LEU A 110 -11.48 -0.21 -31.41
CA LEU A 110 -11.83 0.19 -32.79
C LEU A 110 -13.34 0.16 -33.07
N ASP A 111 -14.11 -0.57 -32.27
CA ASP A 111 -15.58 -0.65 -32.33
C ASP A 111 -16.29 0.44 -31.51
N GLY A 112 -15.56 1.20 -30.69
CA GLY A 112 -16.11 2.21 -29.78
C GLY A 112 -16.35 1.74 -28.34
N SER A 113 -16.04 0.48 -28.03
CA SER A 113 -16.02 -0.03 -26.67
C SER A 113 -14.94 0.68 -25.83
N ILE A 114 -15.26 0.96 -24.57
CA ILE A 114 -14.37 1.70 -23.65
C ILE A 114 -13.70 0.70 -22.70
N LEU A 115 -12.37 0.62 -22.76
CA LEU A 115 -11.54 -0.26 -21.94
C LEU A 115 -11.07 0.41 -20.65
N ALA A 116 -10.83 -0.42 -19.64
CA ALA A 116 -10.38 0.01 -18.31
C ALA A 116 -9.04 0.77 -18.35
N VAL A 117 -8.94 1.77 -17.48
CA VAL A 117 -7.74 2.61 -17.32
C VAL A 117 -7.19 2.50 -15.90
N LYS A 118 -5.91 2.83 -15.72
CA LYS A 118 -5.21 2.74 -14.43
C LYS A 118 -5.28 4.06 -13.67
N GLY A 119 -5.30 3.99 -12.33
CA GLY A 119 -5.20 5.18 -11.47
C GLY A 119 -6.48 5.99 -11.36
N VAL A 120 -7.65 5.41 -11.61
CA VAL A 120 -8.93 6.13 -11.65
C VAL A 120 -9.30 6.70 -10.29
N LEU A 121 -8.96 6.01 -9.19
CA LEU A 121 -9.15 6.55 -7.84
C LEU A 121 -8.41 7.89 -7.64
N ALA A 122 -7.17 8.01 -8.13
CA ALA A 122 -6.40 9.24 -8.03
C ALA A 122 -7.06 10.38 -8.83
N MET A 123 -7.57 10.07 -10.02
CA MET A 123 -8.31 11.03 -10.85
C MET A 123 -9.62 11.49 -10.19
N ALA A 124 -10.32 10.58 -9.50
CA ALA A 124 -11.55 10.90 -8.77
C ALA A 124 -11.29 11.81 -7.56
N ILE A 125 -10.23 11.56 -6.79
CA ILE A 125 -9.80 12.43 -5.68
C ILE A 125 -9.48 13.82 -6.21
N GLN A 126 -8.63 13.89 -7.23
CA GLN A 126 -8.21 15.14 -7.87
C GLN A 126 -9.41 15.93 -8.43
N GLY A 127 -10.33 15.25 -9.14
CA GLY A 127 -11.53 15.89 -9.67
C GLY A 127 -12.46 16.44 -8.59
N SER A 128 -12.55 15.76 -7.44
CA SER A 128 -13.32 16.22 -6.28
C SER A 128 -12.68 17.47 -5.64
N GLU A 129 -11.35 17.47 -5.45
CA GLU A 129 -10.58 18.59 -4.89
C GLU A 129 -10.65 19.85 -5.78
N GLU A 130 -10.61 19.69 -7.10
CA GLU A 130 -10.73 20.79 -8.07
C GLU A 130 -12.18 21.22 -8.35
N GLY A 131 -13.18 20.55 -7.76
CA GLY A 131 -14.59 20.93 -7.84
C GLY A 131 -15.29 20.57 -9.16
N PHE A 132 -14.81 19.53 -9.87
CA PHE A 132 -15.52 19.01 -11.04
C PHE A 132 -16.85 18.37 -10.66
N LYS A 133 -17.85 18.48 -11.54
CA LYS A 133 -19.21 17.97 -11.27
C LYS A 133 -19.25 16.44 -11.30
N ALA A 134 -18.53 15.83 -12.23
CA ALA A 134 -18.50 14.39 -12.39
C ALA A 134 -17.28 13.87 -13.18
N LEU A 135 -17.00 12.59 -12.98
CA LEU A 135 -15.99 11.81 -13.68
C LEU A 135 -16.69 10.74 -14.55
N ILE A 136 -16.34 10.69 -15.83
CA ILE A 136 -16.82 9.69 -16.79
C ILE A 136 -15.68 8.72 -17.09
N VAL A 137 -15.86 7.46 -16.70
CA VAL A 137 -14.83 6.42 -16.72
C VAL A 137 -15.39 5.10 -17.23
N PRO A 138 -14.54 4.14 -17.62
CA PRO A 138 -14.99 2.81 -18.04
C PRO A 138 -15.82 2.17 -16.93
N LYS A 139 -16.86 1.40 -17.30
CA LYS A 139 -17.75 0.72 -16.34
C LYS A 139 -17.00 -0.15 -15.32
N GLU A 140 -15.91 -0.79 -15.75
CA GLU A 140 -15.04 -1.61 -14.90
C GLU A 140 -14.33 -0.80 -13.80
N ASN A 141 -14.03 0.49 -14.04
CA ASN A 141 -13.40 1.37 -13.07
C ASN A 141 -14.40 2.18 -12.22
N ALA A 142 -15.68 2.15 -12.56
CA ALA A 142 -16.68 3.02 -11.93
C ALA A 142 -16.83 2.74 -10.43
N ALA A 143 -16.78 1.48 -10.02
CA ALA A 143 -16.85 1.09 -8.60
C ALA A 143 -15.65 1.62 -7.79
N GLU A 144 -14.46 1.64 -8.37
CA GLU A 144 -13.24 2.16 -7.74
C GLU A 144 -13.34 3.68 -7.53
N ALA A 145 -13.72 4.42 -8.57
CA ALA A 145 -13.83 5.87 -8.51
C ALA A 145 -14.97 6.35 -7.61
N ALA A 146 -16.08 5.61 -7.56
CA ALA A 146 -17.28 5.97 -6.79
C ALA A 146 -17.04 6.01 -5.27
N VAL A 147 -15.92 5.48 -4.79
CA VAL A 147 -15.50 5.54 -3.37
C VAL A 147 -15.29 6.98 -2.90
N VAL A 148 -14.88 7.87 -3.81
CA VAL A 148 -14.53 9.26 -3.48
C VAL A 148 -15.81 10.07 -3.24
N ARG A 149 -15.86 10.74 -2.09
CA ARG A 149 -16.96 11.67 -1.77
C ARG A 149 -16.74 13.00 -2.50
N GLY A 150 -17.84 13.63 -2.93
CA GLY A 150 -17.82 14.98 -3.51
C GLY A 150 -17.84 15.06 -5.03
N ILE A 151 -17.67 13.93 -5.73
CA ILE A 151 -17.77 13.85 -7.20
C ILE A 151 -18.72 12.73 -7.64
N LYS A 152 -19.51 12.96 -8.68
CA LYS A 152 -20.35 11.90 -9.27
C LYS A 152 -19.54 11.07 -10.24
N VAL A 153 -19.70 9.76 -10.24
CA VAL A 153 -18.98 8.86 -11.15
C VAL A 153 -19.97 8.18 -12.09
N TYR A 154 -19.73 8.30 -13.39
CA TYR A 154 -20.49 7.61 -14.43
C TYR A 154 -19.63 6.54 -15.07
N GLY A 155 -20.08 5.29 -14.98
CA GLY A 155 -19.45 4.15 -15.63
C GLY A 155 -20.07 3.90 -17.00
N VAL A 156 -19.26 3.98 -18.04
CA VAL A 156 -19.69 3.79 -19.44
C VAL A 156 -18.99 2.61 -20.08
N SER A 157 -19.71 1.87 -20.92
CA SER A 157 -19.14 0.74 -21.66
C SER A 157 -18.80 1.08 -23.10
N HIS A 158 -19.40 2.14 -23.64
CA HIS A 158 -19.30 2.45 -25.06
C HIS A 158 -19.38 3.96 -25.31
N ILE A 159 -18.69 4.47 -26.34
CA ILE A 159 -18.60 5.92 -26.64
C ILE A 159 -19.97 6.57 -26.88
N ASN A 160 -20.90 5.85 -27.53
CA ASN A 160 -22.26 6.34 -27.79
C ASN A 160 -23.00 6.72 -26.50
N GLU A 161 -22.82 5.96 -25.41
CA GLU A 161 -23.45 6.28 -24.12
C GLU A 161 -23.01 7.66 -23.61
N VAL A 162 -21.75 8.02 -23.83
CA VAL A 162 -21.19 9.33 -23.45
C VAL A 162 -21.71 10.43 -24.35
N ILE A 163 -21.80 10.17 -25.66
CA ILE A 163 -22.30 11.14 -26.63
C ILE A 163 -23.78 11.45 -26.37
N ASP A 164 -24.59 10.41 -26.16
CA ASP A 164 -26.01 10.53 -25.85
C ASP A 164 -26.22 11.29 -24.54
N PHE A 165 -25.43 10.97 -23.51
CA PHE A 165 -25.47 11.66 -22.21
C PHE A 165 -25.11 13.15 -22.29
N LEU A 166 -24.13 13.52 -23.11
CA LEU A 166 -23.67 14.90 -23.25
C LEU A 166 -24.53 15.72 -24.22
N SER A 167 -25.29 15.07 -25.09
CA SER A 167 -26.11 15.75 -26.09
C SER A 167 -27.24 16.57 -25.46
N ALA A 168 -27.44 17.80 -25.96
CA ALA A 168 -28.47 18.72 -25.48
C ALA A 168 -29.92 18.20 -25.58
N SER A 169 -30.16 17.12 -26.32
CA SER A 169 -31.47 16.52 -26.58
C SER A 169 -31.86 15.43 -25.58
N SER A 170 -30.97 15.08 -24.64
CA SER A 170 -31.12 13.92 -23.76
C SER A 170 -31.72 14.28 -22.39
N GLU A 171 -33.02 14.56 -22.35
CA GLU A 171 -33.78 14.40 -21.10
C GLU A 171 -34.07 12.90 -20.80
N GLN A 172 -33.84 12.02 -21.78
CA GLN A 172 -34.25 10.61 -21.75
C GLN A 172 -33.14 9.61 -21.37
N HIS A 173 -31.85 9.92 -21.54
CA HIS A 173 -30.75 9.00 -21.15
C HIS A 173 -29.98 9.55 -19.94
N LYS A 174 -30.56 9.36 -18.75
CA LYS A 174 -29.84 9.60 -17.50
C LYS A 174 -28.92 8.42 -17.25
N LEU A 175 -27.62 8.60 -17.49
CA LEU A 175 -26.64 7.67 -16.94
C LEU A 175 -26.82 7.65 -15.41
N GLU A 176 -27.02 6.45 -14.87
CA GLU A 176 -27.02 6.29 -13.42
C GLU A 176 -25.60 6.50 -12.92
N PHE A 177 -25.45 7.40 -11.96
CA PHE A 177 -24.16 7.56 -11.30
C PHE A 177 -23.98 6.38 -10.34
N PHE A 178 -22.76 5.85 -10.30
CA PHE A 178 -22.39 4.93 -9.25
C PHE A 178 -22.36 5.72 -7.96
N SER A 179 -23.33 5.48 -7.08
CA SER A 179 -23.24 5.94 -5.71
C SER A 179 -22.18 5.09 -5.01
N ALA A 180 -21.29 5.72 -4.25
CA ALA A 180 -20.48 5.04 -3.26
C ALA A 180 -21.37 4.02 -2.57
N VAL A 181 -21.05 2.73 -2.66
CA VAL A 181 -21.67 1.76 -1.74
C VAL A 181 -21.35 2.33 -0.37
N THR A 182 -22.40 2.79 0.33
CA THR A 182 -22.33 3.28 1.70
C THR A 182 -21.35 2.38 2.42
N ALA A 183 -20.28 2.99 2.95
CA ALA A 183 -19.12 2.33 3.57
C ALA A 183 -19.52 0.91 3.94
N PRO A 184 -19.02 -0.12 3.22
CA PRO A 184 -19.58 -1.46 3.35
C PRO A 184 -19.73 -1.69 4.82
N THR A 185 -20.98 -1.91 5.26
CA THR A 185 -21.23 -2.43 6.60
C THR A 185 -20.10 -3.39 6.83
N VAL A 186 -19.33 -3.17 7.89
CA VAL A 186 -18.23 -4.05 8.30
C VAL A 186 -18.89 -5.36 8.70
N SER A 187 -19.46 -6.06 7.72
CA SER A 187 -19.86 -7.43 7.75
C SER A 187 -18.53 -8.14 7.54
N PRO A 188 -18.00 -8.81 8.56
CA PRO A 188 -16.66 -9.40 8.55
C PRO A 188 -16.63 -10.68 7.68
N ARG A 189 -17.27 -10.66 6.50
CA ARG A 189 -17.61 -11.87 5.73
C ARG A 189 -17.44 -11.75 4.22
N VAL A 190 -16.79 -10.72 3.69
CA VAL A 190 -16.49 -10.67 2.24
C VAL A 190 -15.15 -11.35 1.97
N SER A 191 -15.26 -12.60 1.49
CA SER A 191 -14.21 -13.44 0.90
C SER A 191 -12.85 -13.44 1.62
N HIS A 192 -12.79 -14.07 2.78
CA HIS A 192 -11.54 -14.69 3.19
C HIS A 192 -11.17 -15.71 2.11
N LYS A 193 -10.19 -15.42 1.24
CA LYS A 193 -9.19 -16.47 0.96
C LYS A 193 -8.83 -16.99 2.34
N LYS A 194 -9.23 -18.23 2.70
CA LYS A 194 -9.10 -18.77 4.06
C LYS A 194 -7.68 -18.48 4.55
N LEU A 195 -7.53 -17.43 5.34
CA LEU A 195 -6.26 -17.09 5.92
C LEU A 195 -5.93 -18.23 6.88
N PRO A 196 -4.69 -18.69 6.95
CA PRO A 196 -4.36 -19.76 7.87
C PRO A 196 -4.62 -19.29 9.31
N CYS A 197 -5.13 -20.18 10.15
CA CYS A 197 -5.54 -19.85 11.52
C CYS A 197 -4.39 -20.14 12.52
N PHE A 198 -4.29 -19.33 13.57
CA PHE A 198 -3.36 -19.58 14.69
C PHE A 198 -3.72 -20.82 15.51
N SER A 199 -4.96 -21.31 15.45
CA SER A 199 -5.36 -22.55 16.13
C SER A 199 -4.62 -23.79 15.60
N GLU A 200 -4.07 -23.72 14.39
CA GLU A 200 -3.27 -24.79 13.78
C GLU A 200 -1.81 -24.80 14.27
N VAL A 201 -1.38 -23.74 14.96
CA VAL A 201 -0.03 -23.64 15.52
C VAL A 201 -0.03 -24.32 16.89
N LYS A 202 0.57 -25.50 16.96
CA LYS A 202 0.75 -26.20 18.23
C LYS A 202 1.98 -25.65 18.97
N GLY A 203 1.84 -25.43 20.28
CA GLY A 203 2.89 -24.86 21.11
C GLY A 203 3.29 -23.42 20.73
N GLN A 204 4.51 -23.02 21.10
CA GLN A 204 5.09 -21.69 20.82
C GLN A 204 4.26 -20.51 21.36
N GLU A 205 3.72 -20.63 22.57
CA GLU A 205 2.91 -19.58 23.22
C GLU A 205 3.64 -18.24 23.31
N GLY A 206 4.96 -18.26 23.59
CA GLY A 206 5.78 -17.05 23.58
C GLY A 206 5.80 -16.35 22.21
N VAL A 207 5.78 -17.10 21.11
CA VAL A 207 5.78 -16.55 19.74
C VAL A 207 4.39 -16.03 19.36
N LYS A 208 3.33 -16.74 19.73
CA LYS A 208 1.95 -16.26 19.54
C LYS A 208 1.72 -14.95 20.30
N ARG A 209 2.20 -14.87 21.56
CA ARG A 209 2.14 -13.67 22.37
C ARG A 209 2.90 -12.50 21.74
N CYS A 210 4.10 -12.75 21.23
CA CYS A 210 4.88 -11.74 20.51
C CYS A 210 4.16 -11.25 19.23
N MET A 211 3.58 -12.15 18.44
CA MET A 211 2.80 -11.81 17.24
C MET A 211 1.56 -10.97 17.59
N GLU A 212 0.88 -11.28 18.69
CA GLU A 212 -0.24 -10.49 19.20
C GLU A 212 0.17 -9.07 19.59
N ILE A 213 1.25 -8.93 20.38
CA ILE A 213 1.80 -7.62 20.78
C ILE A 213 2.15 -6.81 19.52
N ALA A 214 2.79 -7.47 18.56
CA ALA A 214 3.19 -6.82 17.34
C ALA A 214 2.01 -6.37 16.48
N ALA A 215 0.95 -7.18 16.35
CA ALA A 215 -0.27 -6.84 15.64
C ALA A 215 -1.03 -5.68 16.30
N ALA A 216 -1.10 -5.66 17.65
CA ALA A 216 -1.74 -4.58 18.41
C ALA A 216 -1.02 -3.24 18.25
N GLY A 217 0.30 -3.27 18.37
CA GLY A 217 1.13 -2.06 18.38
C GLY A 217 1.66 -1.62 17.02
N GLY A 218 1.55 -2.46 15.98
CA GLY A 218 2.19 -2.27 14.67
C GLY A 218 3.71 -2.39 14.70
N HIS A 219 4.25 -3.27 15.55
CA HIS A 219 5.69 -3.39 15.78
C HIS A 219 6.39 -4.28 14.76
N ASN A 220 7.64 -3.96 14.43
CA ASN A 220 8.45 -4.79 13.54
C ASN A 220 8.99 -6.02 14.30
N ILE A 221 8.96 -7.20 13.66
CA ILE A 221 9.37 -8.48 14.28
C ILE A 221 10.51 -9.15 13.49
N LEU A 222 11.47 -9.73 14.21
CA LEU A 222 12.48 -10.64 13.69
C LEU A 222 12.33 -12.03 14.35
N LEU A 223 12.08 -13.05 13.53
CA LEU A 223 12.01 -14.45 13.93
C LEU A 223 13.35 -15.13 13.70
N ILE A 224 13.98 -15.63 14.77
CA ILE A 224 15.28 -16.30 14.71
C ILE A 224 15.10 -17.74 15.12
N GLY A 225 15.49 -18.70 14.30
CA GLY A 225 15.38 -20.10 14.69
C GLY A 225 15.85 -21.06 13.60
N PRO A 226 15.93 -22.36 13.89
CA PRO A 226 16.40 -23.35 12.94
C PRO A 226 15.44 -23.59 11.77
N PRO A 227 15.91 -24.25 10.69
CA PRO A 227 15.04 -24.71 9.62
C PRO A 227 13.95 -25.63 10.20
N GLY A 228 12.73 -25.54 9.67
CA GLY A 228 11.60 -26.35 10.14
C GLY A 228 10.92 -25.86 11.43
N ALA A 229 11.40 -24.80 12.09
CA ALA A 229 10.78 -24.25 13.31
C ALA A 229 9.42 -23.53 13.08
N GLY A 230 8.95 -23.44 11.83
CA GLY A 230 7.65 -22.84 11.50
C GLY A 230 7.66 -21.31 11.30
N LYS A 231 8.82 -20.67 11.12
CA LYS A 231 8.94 -19.20 10.95
C LYS A 231 8.03 -18.63 9.84
N THR A 232 8.15 -19.17 8.62
CA THR A 232 7.31 -18.78 7.46
C THR A 232 5.83 -19.09 7.68
N MET A 233 5.55 -20.18 8.39
CA MET A 233 4.19 -20.65 8.71
C MET A 233 3.49 -19.67 9.67
N LEU A 234 4.20 -19.14 10.66
CA LEU A 234 3.72 -18.10 11.58
C LEU A 234 3.55 -16.75 10.89
N ALA A 235 4.52 -16.32 10.07
CA ALA A 235 4.46 -15.04 9.37
C ALA A 235 3.24 -14.93 8.44
N LYS A 236 2.90 -16.01 7.72
CA LYS A 236 1.72 -16.07 6.83
C LYS A 236 0.38 -16.03 7.59
N ARG A 237 0.38 -16.31 8.90
CA ARG A 237 -0.81 -16.25 9.77
C ARG A 237 -1.03 -14.87 10.35
N LEU A 238 0.01 -14.02 10.43
CA LEU A 238 -0.08 -12.69 11.01
C LEU A 238 -1.22 -11.83 10.42
N PRO A 239 -1.49 -11.82 9.10
CA PRO A 239 -2.62 -11.05 8.55
C PRO A 239 -3.99 -11.44 9.12
N SER A 240 -4.16 -12.66 9.65
CA SER A 240 -5.41 -13.11 10.26
C SER A 240 -5.73 -12.44 11.60
N ILE A 241 -4.74 -11.83 12.26
CA ILE A 241 -4.89 -11.18 13.57
C ILE A 241 -4.65 -9.66 13.52
N LEU A 242 -4.39 -9.10 12.34
CA LEU A 242 -4.22 -7.65 12.20
C LEU A 242 -5.57 -6.93 12.32
N PRO A 243 -5.59 -5.74 12.96
CA PRO A 243 -6.81 -4.95 13.03
C PRO A 243 -7.28 -4.54 11.63
N PRO A 244 -8.60 -4.37 11.39
CA PRO A 244 -9.11 -3.91 10.11
C PRO A 244 -8.54 -2.52 9.76
N MET A 245 -8.54 -2.19 8.46
CA MET A 245 -8.13 -0.86 8.02
C MET A 245 -9.23 0.17 8.31
N THR A 246 -8.82 1.36 8.69
CA THR A 246 -9.71 2.53 8.65
C THR A 246 -10.03 2.89 7.20
N PHE A 247 -11.07 3.70 6.99
CA PHE A 247 -11.43 4.15 5.64
C PHE A 247 -10.29 4.90 4.95
N GLU A 248 -9.57 5.75 5.68
CA GLU A 248 -8.43 6.51 5.17
C GLU A 248 -7.26 5.59 4.79
N GLU A 249 -6.90 4.64 5.65
CA GLU A 249 -5.88 3.63 5.35
C GLU A 249 -6.24 2.81 4.10
N ALA A 250 -7.52 2.41 3.98
CA ALA A 250 -8.00 1.64 2.83
C ALA A 250 -7.93 2.46 1.54
N LEU A 251 -8.25 3.76 1.59
CA LEU A 251 -8.18 4.67 0.45
C LEU A 251 -6.72 4.85 -0.02
N GLU A 252 -5.79 5.11 0.89
CA GLU A 252 -4.36 5.26 0.58
C GLU A 252 -3.77 3.99 -0.04
N THR A 253 -4.03 2.82 0.56
CA THR A 253 -3.53 1.54 0.03
C THR A 253 -4.15 1.22 -1.32
N THR A 254 -5.45 1.48 -1.51
CA THR A 254 -6.14 1.29 -2.80
C THR A 254 -5.54 2.18 -3.89
N LYS A 255 -5.18 3.44 -3.56
CA LYS A 255 -4.54 4.38 -4.49
C LYS A 255 -3.23 3.84 -5.05
N ILE A 256 -2.39 3.20 -4.22
CA ILE A 256 -1.13 2.59 -4.68
C ILE A 256 -1.39 1.39 -5.60
N HIS A 257 -2.33 0.52 -5.24
CA HIS A 257 -2.64 -0.69 -6.01
C HIS A 257 -3.35 -0.36 -7.34
N SER A 258 -4.17 0.69 -7.38
CA SER A 258 -4.80 1.22 -8.59
C SER A 258 -3.75 1.64 -9.63
N VAL A 259 -2.73 2.38 -9.18
CA VAL A 259 -1.61 2.82 -10.03
C VAL A 259 -0.78 1.62 -10.52
N ALA A 260 -0.60 0.64 -9.66
CA ALA A 260 0.06 -0.62 -10.02
C ALA A 260 -0.78 -1.49 -10.99
N GLY A 261 -2.08 -1.22 -11.13
CA GLY A 261 -3.01 -2.04 -11.91
C GLY A 261 -3.27 -3.42 -11.29
N LEU A 262 -3.25 -3.50 -9.94
CA LEU A 262 -3.42 -4.75 -9.18
C LEU A 262 -4.79 -4.86 -8.49
N LEU A 263 -5.70 -3.90 -8.71
CA LEU A 263 -7.03 -3.93 -8.12
C LEU A 263 -7.97 -4.84 -8.90
N ASP A 264 -8.76 -5.61 -8.15
CA ASP A 264 -9.93 -6.32 -8.66
C ASP A 264 -11.14 -5.35 -8.76
N ALA A 265 -12.20 -5.75 -9.45
CA ALA A 265 -13.41 -4.94 -9.66
C ALA A 265 -14.21 -4.56 -8.39
N SER A 266 -13.72 -4.92 -7.19
CA SER A 266 -14.38 -4.70 -5.89
C SER A 266 -14.17 -3.29 -5.29
N GLY A 267 -13.40 -2.43 -5.95
CA GLY A 267 -13.19 -1.05 -5.53
C GLY A 267 -12.15 -0.93 -4.41
N LEU A 268 -12.59 -0.73 -3.16
CA LEU A 268 -11.69 -0.56 -2.00
C LEU A 268 -11.07 -1.89 -1.55
N LEU A 269 -9.76 -1.87 -1.30
CA LEU A 269 -9.09 -2.95 -0.58
C LEU A 269 -9.60 -3.02 0.86
N GLN A 270 -10.18 -4.16 1.25
CA GLN A 270 -10.68 -4.38 2.61
C GLN A 270 -9.69 -5.11 3.52
N SER A 271 -8.79 -5.90 2.94
CA SER A 271 -7.76 -6.65 3.67
C SER A 271 -6.40 -5.96 3.59
N ARG A 272 -5.65 -5.95 4.69
CA ARG A 272 -4.26 -5.45 4.70
C ARG A 272 -3.39 -6.28 3.74
N PRO A 273 -2.58 -5.66 2.88
CA PRO A 273 -1.75 -6.38 1.93
C PRO A 273 -0.65 -7.17 2.64
N PHE A 274 -0.34 -8.36 2.13
CA PHE A 274 0.81 -9.16 2.58
C PHE A 274 1.74 -9.36 1.38
N ARG A 275 2.96 -8.81 1.46
CA ARG A 275 3.98 -8.90 0.42
C ARG A 275 5.13 -9.76 0.91
N SER A 276 5.54 -10.74 0.10
CA SER A 276 6.63 -11.66 0.41
C SER A 276 7.58 -11.76 -0.79
N PRO A 277 8.41 -10.73 -1.03
CA PRO A 277 9.38 -10.76 -2.12
C PRO A 277 10.42 -11.87 -1.90
N HIS A 278 10.84 -12.50 -2.99
CA HIS A 278 11.92 -13.48 -2.95
C HIS A 278 13.29 -12.77 -2.81
N HIS A 279 14.26 -13.40 -2.15
CA HIS A 279 15.59 -12.80 -1.89
C HIS A 279 16.41 -12.46 -3.16
N THR A 280 15.98 -12.93 -4.34
CA THR A 280 16.54 -12.59 -5.65
C THR A 280 16.01 -11.28 -6.24
N ILE A 281 15.13 -10.57 -5.52
CA ILE A 281 14.54 -9.32 -5.96
C ILE A 281 15.62 -8.26 -6.28
N SER A 282 15.34 -7.43 -7.30
CA SER A 282 16.19 -6.30 -7.65
C SER A 282 15.83 -5.07 -6.82
N ASP A 283 16.78 -4.15 -6.68
CA ASP A 283 16.57 -2.87 -5.98
C ASP A 283 15.38 -2.10 -6.60
N VAL A 284 15.21 -2.16 -7.93
CA VAL A 284 14.11 -1.50 -8.65
C VAL A 284 12.76 -2.13 -8.33
N ALA A 285 12.67 -3.46 -8.23
CA ALA A 285 11.42 -4.13 -7.89
C ALA A 285 11.02 -3.92 -6.41
N LEU A 286 11.99 -3.83 -5.51
CA LEU A 286 11.71 -3.59 -4.09
C LEU A 286 11.28 -2.13 -3.82
N VAL A 287 12.04 -1.17 -4.33
CA VAL A 287 11.83 0.27 -4.12
C VAL A 287 10.74 0.82 -5.02
N GLY A 288 10.69 0.34 -6.26
CA GLY A 288 9.92 0.90 -7.35
C GLY A 288 10.77 1.71 -8.33
N GLY A 289 10.08 2.28 -9.31
CA GLY A 289 10.66 3.07 -10.39
C GLY A 289 10.77 2.29 -11.71
N GLY A 290 11.75 2.69 -12.52
CA GLY A 290 11.91 2.22 -13.91
C GLY A 290 11.81 3.39 -14.88
N SER A 291 11.52 3.10 -16.16
CA SER A 291 11.19 4.15 -17.14
C SER A 291 10.01 5.01 -16.68
N PHE A 292 9.10 4.40 -15.91
CA PHE A 292 7.94 5.03 -15.31
C PHE A 292 7.98 4.89 -13.79
N PRO A 293 7.54 5.92 -13.04
CA PRO A 293 7.43 5.82 -11.60
C PRO A 293 6.31 4.83 -11.26
N GLN A 294 6.66 3.56 -11.03
CA GLN A 294 5.75 2.57 -10.46
C GLN A 294 6.11 2.28 -9.00
N PRO A 295 5.12 1.97 -8.15
CA PRO A 295 5.39 1.56 -6.77
C PRO A 295 6.10 0.21 -6.73
N GLY A 296 7.06 0.06 -5.82
CA GLY A 296 7.72 -1.23 -5.55
C GLY A 296 7.00 -2.06 -4.48
N GLU A 297 7.54 -3.23 -4.17
CA GLU A 297 7.03 -4.14 -3.13
C GLU A 297 6.88 -3.47 -1.76
N ILE A 298 7.78 -2.52 -1.42
CA ILE A 298 7.69 -1.75 -0.17
C ILE A 298 6.41 -0.91 -0.12
N SER A 299 6.12 -0.15 -1.18
CA SER A 299 4.91 0.69 -1.25
C SER A 299 3.65 -0.15 -1.41
N LEU A 300 3.73 -1.29 -2.10
CA LEU A 300 2.62 -2.23 -2.22
C LEU A 300 2.25 -2.93 -0.89
N ALA A 301 3.17 -2.93 0.09
CA ALA A 301 2.94 -3.41 1.45
C ALA A 301 2.36 -2.33 2.39
N HIS A 302 2.07 -1.13 1.89
CA HIS A 302 1.55 -0.03 2.70
C HIS A 302 0.24 -0.39 3.43
N ASN A 303 0.18 0.00 4.71
CA ASN A 303 -0.79 -0.36 5.74
C ASN A 303 -0.96 -1.88 5.93
N GLY A 304 0.02 -2.67 5.51
CA GLY A 304 0.03 -4.12 5.67
C GLY A 304 1.36 -4.66 6.17
N VAL A 305 1.76 -5.81 5.64
CA VAL A 305 2.95 -6.55 6.09
C VAL A 305 3.91 -6.76 4.94
N LEU A 306 5.18 -6.42 5.17
CA LEU A 306 6.29 -6.82 4.32
C LEU A 306 7.04 -7.97 5.01
N PHE A 307 6.95 -9.16 4.43
CA PHE A 307 7.61 -10.37 4.93
C PHE A 307 8.90 -10.64 4.16
N LEU A 308 10.03 -10.66 4.88
CA LEU A 308 11.34 -11.01 4.33
C LEU A 308 11.80 -12.34 4.96
N ASP A 309 11.67 -13.41 4.19
CA ASP A 309 12.16 -14.74 4.61
C ASP A 309 13.66 -14.84 4.35
N GLU A 310 14.41 -15.43 5.29
CA GLU A 310 15.85 -15.61 5.15
C GLU A 310 16.60 -14.28 4.90
N LEU A 311 16.40 -13.31 5.80
CA LEU A 311 16.98 -11.96 5.72
C LEU A 311 18.46 -11.92 5.28
N PRO A 312 19.37 -12.79 5.77
CA PRO A 312 20.78 -12.79 5.37
C PRO A 312 21.04 -13.23 3.92
N GLU A 313 20.06 -13.79 3.20
CA GLU A 313 20.19 -14.16 1.79
C GLU A 313 19.88 -13.00 0.83
N PHE A 314 19.28 -11.92 1.34
CA PHE A 314 19.12 -10.70 0.57
C PHE A 314 20.46 -10.00 0.34
N LYS A 315 20.56 -9.32 -0.81
CA LYS A 315 21.72 -8.45 -1.09
C LYS A 315 21.75 -7.31 -0.07
N LYS A 316 22.94 -7.00 0.45
CA LYS A 316 23.12 -5.92 1.44
C LYS A 316 22.55 -4.58 0.97
N GLY A 317 22.74 -4.21 -0.30
CA GLY A 317 22.19 -2.97 -0.88
C GLY A 317 20.67 -2.87 -0.76
N VAL A 318 19.96 -3.98 -1.01
CA VAL A 318 18.50 -4.09 -0.90
C VAL A 318 18.03 -3.83 0.54
N LEU A 319 18.72 -4.43 1.52
CA LEU A 319 18.40 -4.28 2.94
C LEU A 319 18.66 -2.86 3.46
N GLU A 320 19.72 -2.19 2.99
CA GLU A 320 20.05 -0.83 3.42
C GLU A 320 18.98 0.19 2.99
N VAL A 321 18.26 -0.07 1.89
CA VAL A 321 17.17 0.79 1.43
C VAL A 321 15.98 0.78 2.40
N LEU A 322 15.73 -0.33 3.11
CA LEU A 322 14.62 -0.44 4.06
C LEU A 322 14.76 0.49 5.28
N ARG A 323 15.96 1.00 5.56
CA ARG A 323 16.21 1.85 6.73
C ARG A 323 15.37 3.13 6.74
N GLN A 324 15.21 3.77 5.58
CA GLN A 324 14.46 5.01 5.45
C GLN A 324 12.94 4.76 5.57
N PRO A 325 12.33 3.80 4.83
CA PRO A 325 10.92 3.47 4.99
C PRO A 325 10.53 3.03 6.41
N LEU A 326 11.42 2.33 7.13
CA LEU A 326 11.16 1.92 8.52
C LEU A 326 11.15 3.08 9.53
N GLU A 327 11.69 4.24 9.18
CA GLU A 327 11.70 5.44 10.03
C GLU A 327 10.66 6.47 9.53
N ASP A 328 10.79 6.89 8.27
CA ASP A 328 10.02 8.00 7.69
C ASP A 328 8.67 7.54 7.12
N ARG A 329 8.47 6.22 6.93
CA ARG A 329 7.27 5.62 6.32
C ARG A 329 6.94 6.15 4.93
N ILE A 330 7.94 6.73 4.26
CA ILE A 330 7.85 7.24 2.90
C ILE A 330 9.09 6.76 2.16
N ILE A 331 8.92 6.45 0.87
CA ILE A 331 10.02 6.15 -0.02
C ILE A 331 10.05 7.19 -1.14
N SER A 332 11.15 7.92 -1.21
CA SER A 332 11.38 8.92 -2.25
C SER A 332 12.29 8.37 -3.33
N ILE A 333 11.75 8.28 -4.54
CA ILE A 333 12.45 7.84 -5.73
C ILE A 333 12.84 9.07 -6.52
N SER A 334 14.13 9.40 -6.49
CA SER A 334 14.71 10.41 -7.38
C SER A 334 15.46 9.74 -8.53
N ARG A 335 15.09 10.13 -9.76
CA ARG A 335 15.71 9.70 -11.02
C ARG A 335 15.93 10.93 -11.89
N ALA A 336 16.78 10.81 -12.91
CA ALA A 336 17.15 11.92 -13.78
C ALA A 336 15.95 12.66 -14.42
N LYS A 337 14.79 12.00 -14.55
CA LYS A 337 13.59 12.56 -15.21
C LYS A 337 12.44 12.89 -14.25
N TYR A 338 12.48 12.45 -13.00
CA TYR A 338 11.38 12.65 -12.06
C TYR A 338 11.82 12.46 -10.61
N THR A 339 11.10 13.09 -9.69
CA THR A 339 11.17 12.80 -8.26
C THR A 339 9.76 12.51 -7.77
N ILE A 340 9.57 11.38 -7.10
CA ILE A 340 8.27 10.97 -6.59
C ILE A 340 8.40 10.34 -5.21
N SER A 341 7.39 10.57 -4.36
CA SER A 341 7.31 9.96 -3.05
C SER A 341 6.10 9.04 -2.96
N TYR A 342 6.32 7.82 -2.47
CA TYR A 342 5.26 6.87 -2.17
C TYR A 342 5.17 6.64 -0.67
N PRO A 343 3.95 6.53 -0.11
CA PRO A 343 3.78 6.10 1.27
C PRO A 343 4.22 4.63 1.41
N ALA A 344 4.83 4.34 2.54
CA ALA A 344 5.49 3.08 2.88
C ALA A 344 5.39 2.79 4.39
N SER A 345 4.26 3.10 5.01
CA SER A 345 3.93 2.64 6.36
C SER A 345 3.57 1.15 6.32
N PHE A 346 4.49 0.25 6.62
CA PHE A 346 4.26 -1.20 6.68
C PHE A 346 4.84 -1.79 7.96
N MET A 347 4.31 -2.94 8.38
CA MET A 347 4.88 -3.75 9.44
C MET A 347 5.90 -4.72 8.85
N LEU A 348 7.16 -4.63 9.28
CA LEU A 348 8.20 -5.57 8.84
C LEU A 348 8.14 -6.85 9.66
N VAL A 349 8.06 -7.98 8.96
CA VAL A 349 8.27 -9.31 9.55
C VAL A 349 9.45 -9.93 8.84
N ALA A 350 10.54 -10.14 9.56
CA ALA A 350 11.74 -10.76 9.03
C ALA A 350 11.94 -12.14 9.67
N SER A 351 12.49 -13.07 8.92
CA SER A 351 12.95 -14.36 9.43
C SER A 351 14.44 -14.52 9.14
N MET A 352 15.19 -15.14 10.04
CA MET A 352 16.56 -15.57 9.75
C MET A 352 16.94 -16.82 10.52
N ASN A 353 17.95 -17.51 10.01
CA ASN A 353 18.58 -18.61 10.72
C ASN A 353 19.65 -18.03 11.68
N PRO A 354 19.99 -18.72 12.77
CA PRO A 354 20.99 -18.24 13.73
C PRO A 354 22.44 -18.32 13.22
N SER A 355 22.71 -19.23 12.27
CA SER A 355 24.01 -19.50 11.66
C SER A 355 23.86 -19.98 10.20
N PRO A 356 24.95 -20.07 9.41
CA PRO A 356 24.95 -20.66 8.07
C PRO A 356 24.39 -22.08 8.01
N SER A 357 24.76 -22.94 8.97
CA SER A 357 24.25 -24.33 9.04
C SER A 357 22.81 -24.42 9.53
N GLY A 358 22.27 -23.32 10.08
CA GLY A 358 20.88 -23.21 10.49
C GLY A 358 20.61 -23.47 11.97
N TYR A 359 21.59 -23.85 12.79
CA TYR A 359 21.36 -24.26 14.18
C TYR A 359 22.02 -23.30 15.19
N PHE A 360 21.49 -23.24 16.41
CA PHE A 360 22.22 -22.53 17.47
C PHE A 360 23.46 -23.34 17.90
N LYS A 361 24.42 -22.64 18.50
CA LYS A 361 25.69 -23.24 18.94
C LYS A 361 25.41 -24.33 19.97
N GLY A 362 25.74 -25.57 19.62
CA GLY A 362 25.60 -26.73 20.52
C GLY A 362 24.26 -27.47 20.46
N GLU A 363 23.32 -27.08 19.59
CA GLU A 363 22.01 -27.76 19.48
C GLU A 363 22.02 -28.99 18.56
N ALA A 364 22.92 -29.04 17.58
CA ALA A 364 22.95 -30.10 16.57
C ALA A 364 24.30 -30.83 16.54
N PRO A 365 24.33 -32.17 16.37
CA PRO A 365 25.57 -32.93 16.16
C PRO A 365 26.34 -32.48 14.92
N SER A 366 25.65 -31.89 13.94
CA SER A 366 26.18 -31.37 12.68
C SER A 366 26.56 -29.88 12.73
N PHE A 367 26.67 -29.28 13.92
CA PHE A 367 27.12 -27.89 14.03
C PHE A 367 28.63 -27.81 13.75
N VAL A 368 29.00 -27.38 12.54
CA VAL A 368 30.41 -27.27 12.10
C VAL A 368 30.83 -25.81 11.86
N ASP A 369 29.97 -24.85 12.20
CA ASP A 369 30.24 -23.43 11.91
C ASP A 369 31.31 -22.86 12.85
N SER A 370 32.37 -22.29 12.26
CA SER A 370 33.36 -21.52 13.01
C SER A 370 32.76 -20.19 13.48
N ALA A 371 33.29 -19.64 14.59
CA ALA A 371 32.87 -18.31 15.08
C ALA A 371 32.97 -17.24 14.00
N ALA A 372 34.03 -17.27 13.18
CA ALA A 372 34.22 -16.36 12.05
C ALA A 372 33.14 -16.52 10.95
N ALA A 373 32.67 -17.75 10.70
CA ALA A 373 31.59 -17.99 9.74
C ALA A 373 30.25 -17.44 10.23
N ILE A 374 29.97 -17.58 11.53
CA ILE A 374 28.77 -17.05 12.18
C ILE A 374 28.79 -15.51 12.17
N ASP A 375 29.92 -14.91 12.52
CA ASP A 375 30.08 -13.45 12.49
C ASP A 375 29.93 -12.90 11.07
N ARG A 376 30.50 -13.59 10.07
CA ARG A 376 30.35 -13.23 8.66
C ARG A 376 28.88 -13.29 8.23
N TYR A 377 28.16 -14.34 8.60
CA TYR A 377 26.73 -14.50 8.30
C TYR A 377 25.89 -13.39 8.93
N ARG A 378 26.11 -13.11 10.21
CA ARG A 378 25.40 -12.04 10.93
C ARG A 378 25.73 -10.66 10.37
N SER A 379 26.98 -10.42 9.96
CA SER A 379 27.41 -9.14 9.36
C SER A 379 26.77 -8.83 8.00
N LYS A 380 26.11 -9.81 7.37
CA LYS A 380 25.29 -9.57 6.16
C LYS A 380 24.12 -8.64 6.47
N VAL A 381 23.59 -8.70 7.69
CA VAL A 381 22.54 -7.80 8.20
C VAL A 381 23.20 -6.69 9.00
N SER A 382 22.86 -5.44 8.71
CA SER A 382 23.47 -4.32 9.40
C SER A 382 22.85 -4.08 10.77
N GLY A 383 23.70 -3.79 11.78
CA GLY A 383 23.25 -3.41 13.11
C GLY A 383 22.24 -2.25 13.12
N PRO A 384 22.42 -1.18 12.32
CA PRO A 384 21.41 -0.12 12.18
C PRO A 384 20.04 -0.61 11.69
N LEU A 385 19.97 -1.66 10.87
CA LEU A 385 18.69 -2.23 10.44
C LEU A 385 18.06 -3.06 11.57
N LEU A 386 18.85 -3.91 12.25
CA LEU A 386 18.38 -4.71 13.39
C LEU A 386 17.85 -3.83 14.53
N ASP A 387 18.50 -2.69 14.78
CA ASP A 387 18.05 -1.72 15.78
C ASP A 387 16.73 -1.02 15.38
N ARG A 388 16.29 -1.17 14.12
CA ARG A 388 14.99 -0.70 13.62
C ARG A 388 13.86 -1.74 13.73
N ILE A 389 14.18 -2.94 14.20
CA ILE A 389 13.20 -3.98 14.50
C ILE A 389 12.91 -3.92 16.01
N ASP A 390 11.63 -3.92 16.38
CA ASP A 390 11.20 -3.71 17.76
C ASP A 390 11.33 -4.97 18.60
N LEU A 391 10.91 -6.11 18.03
CA LEU A 391 10.75 -7.39 18.70
C LEU A 391 11.64 -8.44 18.03
N HIS A 392 12.54 -9.06 18.78
CA HIS A 392 13.34 -10.19 18.35
C HIS A 392 12.92 -11.41 19.16
N ILE A 393 12.54 -12.48 18.48
CA ILE A 393 12.08 -13.68 19.15
C ILE A 393 12.72 -14.92 18.57
N GLU A 394 13.20 -15.76 19.49
CA GLU A 394 13.68 -17.08 19.19
C GLU A 394 12.50 -18.04 19.00
N VAL A 395 12.51 -18.74 17.87
CA VAL A 395 11.52 -19.76 17.52
C VAL A 395 12.21 -21.11 17.61
N GLN A 396 11.90 -21.84 18.69
CA GLN A 396 12.45 -23.16 18.92
C GLN A 396 11.72 -24.23 18.09
N PRO A 397 12.42 -25.29 17.66
CA PRO A 397 11.79 -26.42 16.99
C PRO A 397 10.82 -27.11 17.95
N LEU A 398 9.68 -27.54 17.43
CA LEU A 398 8.66 -28.23 18.22
C LEU A 398 9.15 -29.63 18.61
N SER A 399 9.01 -29.99 19.88
CA SER A 399 9.21 -31.38 20.32
C SER A 399 8.11 -32.28 19.76
N PHE A 400 8.39 -33.56 19.57
CA PHE A 400 7.40 -34.53 19.08
C PHE A 400 6.14 -34.56 19.97
N GLU A 401 6.31 -34.41 21.29
CA GLU A 401 5.21 -34.36 22.27
C GLU A 401 4.30 -33.14 22.08
N SER A 402 4.86 -31.97 21.77
CA SER A 402 4.07 -30.76 21.47
C SER A 402 3.31 -30.87 20.14
N LEU A 403 3.82 -31.66 19.18
CA LEU A 403 3.14 -31.94 17.92
C LEU A 403 2.00 -32.96 18.07
N SER A 404 2.15 -33.93 18.97
CA SER A 404 1.16 -34.99 19.24
C SER A 404 0.09 -34.60 20.25
N GLY A 405 0.31 -33.52 21.03
CA GLY A 405 -0.65 -32.98 21.98
C GLY A 405 -2.01 -32.62 21.35
N THR A 406 -3.08 -32.80 22.14
CA THR A 406 -4.47 -32.48 21.81
C THR A 406 -4.92 -31.09 22.31
N GLU A 407 -4.00 -30.32 22.88
CA GLU A 407 -4.29 -28.97 23.37
C GLU A 407 -4.79 -28.07 22.23
N THR A 408 -5.98 -27.52 22.42
CA THR A 408 -6.59 -26.59 21.47
C THR A 408 -5.96 -25.22 21.64
N SER A 409 -5.23 -24.76 20.62
CA SER A 409 -4.71 -23.40 20.57
C SER A 409 -5.84 -22.38 20.37
N GLU A 410 -5.63 -21.15 20.88
CA GLU A 410 -6.52 -20.02 20.63
C GLU A 410 -6.73 -19.80 19.11
N THR A 411 -7.95 -19.40 18.73
CA THR A 411 -8.28 -19.06 17.34
C THR A 411 -7.81 -17.67 16.97
N SER A 412 -7.52 -17.43 15.69
CA SER A 412 -7.14 -16.09 15.19
C SER A 412 -8.20 -15.04 15.54
N ASP A 413 -9.49 -15.39 15.50
CA ASP A 413 -10.59 -14.47 15.83
C ASP A 413 -10.56 -14.00 17.28
N TYR A 414 -10.16 -14.87 18.22
CA TYR A 414 -10.06 -14.52 19.63
C TYR A 414 -8.89 -13.56 19.89
N ILE A 415 -7.73 -13.84 19.28
CA ILE A 415 -6.56 -12.97 19.33
C ILE A 415 -6.88 -11.61 18.68
N LEU A 416 -7.55 -11.62 17.52
CA LEU A 416 -7.96 -10.41 16.82
C LEU A 416 -8.84 -9.50 17.68
N LYS A 417 -9.77 -10.06 18.47
CA LYS A 417 -10.60 -9.26 19.40
C LYS A 417 -9.74 -8.50 20.42
N ARG A 418 -8.75 -9.16 21.04
CA ARG A 418 -7.83 -8.50 22.00
C ARG A 418 -6.99 -7.42 21.30
N VAL A 419 -6.50 -7.71 20.10
CA VAL A 419 -5.75 -6.76 19.27
C VAL A 419 -6.59 -5.53 18.93
N VAL A 420 -7.86 -5.71 18.53
CA VAL A 420 -8.78 -4.61 18.19
C VAL A 420 -9.06 -3.76 19.43
N MET A 421 -9.33 -4.36 20.59
CA MET A 421 -9.54 -3.61 21.84
C MET A 421 -8.33 -2.74 22.19
N ALA A 422 -7.11 -3.30 22.12
CA ALA A 422 -5.90 -2.51 22.34
C ALA A 422 -5.73 -1.40 21.29
N ARG A 423 -6.13 -1.65 20.03
CA ARG A 423 -6.06 -0.66 18.95
C ARG A 423 -7.04 0.49 19.15
N GLU A 424 -8.24 0.23 19.65
CA GLU A 424 -9.23 1.27 19.97
C GLU A 424 -8.74 2.23 21.06
N ILE A 425 -8.04 1.70 22.08
CA ILE A 425 -7.38 2.50 23.11
C ILE A 425 -6.32 3.42 22.48
N GLN A 426 -5.51 2.89 21.56
CA GLN A 426 -4.47 3.65 20.86
C GLN A 426 -5.08 4.75 19.95
N ILE A 427 -6.12 4.43 19.17
CA ILE A 427 -6.82 5.40 18.32
C ILE A 427 -7.40 6.53 19.18
N SER A 428 -8.00 6.20 20.32
CA SER A 428 -8.55 7.19 21.24
C SER A 428 -7.46 8.10 21.83
N ARG A 429 -6.29 7.54 22.16
CA ARG A 429 -5.12 8.27 22.66
C ARG A 429 -4.57 9.25 21.63
N PHE A 430 -4.49 8.84 20.36
CA PHE A 430 -3.87 9.63 19.30
C PHE A 430 -4.85 10.45 18.45
N LYS A 431 -6.13 10.52 18.81
CA LYS A 431 -7.16 11.24 18.05
C LYS A 431 -6.84 12.72 17.71
N LYS A 432 -5.93 13.35 18.46
CA LYS A 432 -5.48 14.74 18.25
C LYS A 432 -4.13 14.85 17.52
N GLU A 433 -3.43 13.75 17.32
CA GLU A 433 -2.12 13.69 16.69
C GLU A 433 -2.34 13.29 15.22
N VAL A 434 -1.75 14.02 14.27
CA VAL A 434 -2.01 13.83 12.83
C VAL A 434 -1.27 12.61 12.27
N ASP A 435 -0.05 12.32 12.77
CA ASP A 435 0.87 11.35 12.15
C ASP A 435 1.02 10.02 12.92
N CYS A 436 0.14 9.77 13.89
CA CYS A 436 0.23 8.61 14.77
C CYS A 436 -1.14 7.95 14.95
N SER A 437 -1.27 6.71 14.48
CA SER A 437 -2.47 5.89 14.69
C SER A 437 -2.24 4.75 15.70
N HIS A 438 -0.98 4.44 16.01
CA HIS A 438 -0.61 3.33 16.88
C HIS A 438 0.75 3.48 17.54
N ASN A 439 0.99 2.67 18.58
CA ASN A 439 2.14 2.84 19.48
C ASN A 439 3.50 2.76 18.79
N ALA A 440 3.70 1.88 17.80
CA ALA A 440 4.96 1.82 17.05
C ALA A 440 5.29 3.15 16.35
N GLN A 441 4.25 3.91 15.99
CA GLN A 441 4.38 5.16 15.25
C GLN A 441 4.78 6.38 16.10
N MET A 442 4.85 6.25 17.42
CA MET A 442 5.15 7.37 18.31
C MET A 442 6.51 8.01 17.99
N SER A 443 6.56 9.35 17.95
CA SER A 443 7.83 10.09 17.97
C SER A 443 8.45 10.08 19.38
N HIS A 444 9.72 10.48 19.50
CA HIS A 444 10.37 10.58 20.82
C HIS A 444 9.58 11.48 21.79
N ALA A 445 9.07 12.62 21.31
CA ALA A 445 8.24 13.53 22.11
C ALA A 445 6.94 12.86 22.60
N MET A 446 6.32 12.03 21.74
CA MET A 446 5.13 11.26 22.10
C MET A 446 5.44 10.17 23.13
N VAL A 447 6.59 9.49 23.01
CA VAL A 447 7.04 8.49 23.99
C VAL A 447 7.20 9.13 25.37
N VAL A 448 7.83 10.30 25.48
CA VAL A 448 7.98 11.01 26.75
C VAL A 448 6.61 11.38 27.35
N LYS A 449 5.64 11.75 26.52
CA LYS A 449 4.28 12.16 26.94
C LYS A 449 3.39 10.98 27.34
N HIS A 450 3.44 9.87 26.62
CA HIS A 450 2.49 8.75 26.74
C HIS A 450 3.06 7.50 27.42
N CYS A 451 4.39 7.37 27.53
CA CYS A 451 5.06 6.25 28.16
C CYS A 451 5.72 6.65 29.49
N ALA A 452 4.94 7.28 30.38
CA ALA A 452 5.40 7.59 31.72
C ALA A 452 5.62 6.30 32.52
N ILE A 453 6.83 6.14 33.06
CA ILE A 453 7.24 4.98 33.86
C ILE A 453 7.62 5.40 35.29
N ASN A 454 7.28 4.55 36.27
CA ASN A 454 7.61 4.76 37.68
C ASN A 454 9.13 4.57 37.95
N SER A 455 9.58 4.89 39.16
CA SER A 455 11.00 4.78 39.54
C SER A 455 11.55 3.36 39.47
N ALA A 456 10.74 2.35 39.81
CA ALA A 456 11.12 0.94 39.73
C ALA A 456 11.36 0.49 38.28
N SER A 457 10.45 0.82 37.37
CA SER A 457 10.56 0.57 35.93
C SER A 457 11.77 1.31 35.32
N LYS A 458 12.06 2.53 35.77
CA LYS A 458 13.28 3.27 35.35
C LYS A 458 14.56 2.53 35.78
N ALA A 459 14.60 2.00 37.00
CA ALA A 459 15.75 1.25 37.50
C ALA A 459 15.95 -0.06 36.71
N LEU A 460 14.86 -0.79 36.44
CA LEU A 460 14.85 -2.00 35.62
C LEU A 460 15.39 -1.72 34.22
N LEU A 461 14.87 -0.69 33.54
CA LEU A 461 15.31 -0.31 32.20
C LEU A 461 16.78 0.10 32.17
N LYS A 462 17.23 0.88 33.17
CA LYS A 462 18.64 1.28 33.30
C LYS A 462 19.56 0.08 33.49
N SER A 463 19.13 -0.93 34.26
CA SER A 463 19.88 -2.18 34.43
C SER A 463 19.97 -2.94 33.11
N ALA A 464 18.85 -3.12 32.43
CA ALA A 464 18.79 -3.80 31.14
C ALA A 464 19.65 -3.11 30.07
N MET A 465 19.60 -1.77 29.97
CA MET A 465 20.42 -1.02 29.03
C MET A 465 21.92 -1.23 29.27
N ARG A 466 22.36 -1.33 30.53
CA ARG A 466 23.77 -1.60 30.87
C ARG A 466 24.18 -3.04 30.57
N GLN A 467 23.34 -4.00 30.95
CA GLN A 467 23.61 -5.42 30.76
C GLN A 467 23.66 -5.79 29.27
N PHE A 468 22.66 -5.36 28.51
CA PHE A 468 22.51 -5.69 27.10
C PHE A 468 23.17 -4.67 26.15
N HIS A 469 23.79 -3.60 26.69
CA HIS A 469 24.46 -2.54 25.92
C HIS A 469 23.54 -1.90 24.86
N LEU A 470 22.28 -1.67 25.22
CA LEU A 470 21.24 -1.21 24.31
C LEU A 470 21.45 0.26 23.91
N SER A 471 21.08 0.59 22.66
CA SER A 471 21.14 1.95 22.14
C SER A 471 20.05 2.84 22.75
N ALA A 472 20.18 4.16 22.59
CA ALA A 472 19.11 5.09 22.93
C ALA A 472 17.82 4.86 22.10
N ARG A 473 17.94 4.28 20.89
CA ARG A 473 16.77 3.91 20.07
C ARG A 473 16.06 2.69 20.62
N ALA A 474 16.82 1.72 21.13
CA ALA A 474 16.26 0.57 21.82
C ALA A 474 15.49 0.97 23.09
N TYR A 475 15.92 2.02 23.81
CA TYR A 475 15.17 2.60 24.93
C TYR A 475 13.75 3.01 24.53
N ASP A 476 13.60 3.83 23.48
CA ASP A 476 12.29 4.29 23.02
C ASP A 476 11.43 3.13 22.52
N ARG A 477 12.02 2.15 21.81
CA ARG A 477 11.30 0.99 21.29
C ARG A 477 10.77 0.08 22.39
N ILE A 478 11.58 -0.19 23.42
CA ILE A 478 11.15 -0.96 24.59
C ILE A 478 9.96 -0.28 25.26
N LEU A 479 9.96 1.05 25.39
CA LEU A 479 8.82 1.78 25.95
C LEU A 479 7.57 1.70 25.08
N LYS A 480 7.71 1.77 23.75
CA LYS A 480 6.58 1.59 22.83
C LYS A 480 5.97 0.19 22.94
N VAL A 481 6.81 -0.85 22.98
CA VAL A 481 6.38 -2.24 23.16
C VAL A 481 5.70 -2.42 24.53
N ALA A 482 6.32 -1.93 25.61
CA ALA A 482 5.75 -1.99 26.95
C ALA A 482 4.40 -1.27 27.04
N ARG A 483 4.22 -0.16 26.31
CA ARG A 483 2.94 0.53 26.21
C ARG A 483 1.88 -0.32 25.50
N THR A 484 2.24 -1.01 24.44
CA THR A 484 1.33 -1.93 23.75
C THR A 484 0.93 -3.12 24.62
N ILE A 485 1.87 -3.64 25.42
CA ILE A 485 1.57 -4.71 26.39
C ILE A 485 0.59 -4.20 27.46
N ALA A 486 0.79 -2.98 27.97
CA ALA A 486 -0.14 -2.36 28.90
C ALA A 486 -1.53 -2.16 28.27
N ASP A 487 -1.60 -1.74 27.01
CA ASP A 487 -2.87 -1.59 26.28
C ASP A 487 -3.60 -2.94 26.09
N LEU A 488 -2.85 -4.03 25.81
CA LEU A 488 -3.41 -5.38 25.76
C LEU A 488 -3.90 -5.88 27.13
N ALA A 489 -3.29 -5.43 28.22
CA ALA A 489 -3.72 -5.70 29.59
C ALA A 489 -4.83 -4.74 30.06
N ASN A 490 -5.25 -3.79 29.23
CA ASN A 490 -6.18 -2.70 29.58
C ASN A 490 -5.71 -1.90 30.82
N SER A 491 -4.41 -1.66 30.93
CA SER A 491 -3.78 -0.88 32.00
C SER A 491 -3.39 0.52 31.51
N ASP A 492 -3.78 1.54 32.26
CA ASP A 492 -3.45 2.94 31.95
C ASP A 492 -1.95 3.25 32.13
N CYS A 493 -1.28 2.52 33.01
CA CYS A 493 0.12 2.73 33.39
C CYS A 493 1.03 1.60 32.89
N ILE A 494 2.31 1.92 32.65
CA ILE A 494 3.31 0.91 32.31
C ILE A 494 3.90 0.33 33.60
N ASP A 495 3.39 -0.84 33.98
CA ASP A 495 3.89 -1.61 35.12
C ASP A 495 5.25 -2.28 34.86
N PRO A 496 6.01 -2.62 35.91
CA PRO A 496 7.30 -3.31 35.77
C PRO A 496 7.21 -4.65 35.04
N SER A 497 6.08 -5.36 35.15
CA SER A 497 5.83 -6.62 34.43
C SER A 497 5.78 -6.42 32.92
N HIS A 498 5.04 -5.40 32.44
CA HIS A 498 4.95 -5.06 31.02
C HIS A 498 6.32 -4.68 30.45
N LEU A 499 7.12 -3.97 31.24
CA LEU A 499 8.47 -3.58 30.83
C LEU A 499 9.43 -4.78 30.80
N ALA A 500 9.33 -5.69 31.77
CA ALA A 500 10.14 -6.91 31.81
C ALA A 500 9.87 -7.80 30.58
N GLU A 501 8.59 -7.99 30.21
CA GLU A 501 8.19 -8.72 29.01
C GLU A 501 8.75 -8.04 27.74
N ALA A 502 8.66 -6.71 27.63
CA ALA A 502 9.22 -5.97 26.50
C ALA A 502 10.76 -6.12 26.38
N ILE A 503 11.49 -6.12 27.51
CA ILE A 503 12.94 -6.29 27.53
C ILE A 503 13.34 -7.71 27.06
N GLN A 504 12.56 -8.73 27.41
CA GLN A 504 12.83 -10.11 27.02
C GLN A 504 12.90 -10.27 25.49
N TYR A 505 12.02 -9.59 24.76
CA TYR A 505 12.02 -9.59 23.28
C TYR A 505 13.16 -8.78 22.64
N ARG A 506 13.96 -8.04 23.41
CA ARG A 506 15.15 -7.33 22.91
C ARG A 506 16.46 -7.95 23.38
N GLY A 507 16.42 -8.83 24.37
CA GLY A 507 17.61 -9.50 24.92
C GLY A 507 18.34 -10.40 23.91
N VAL A 508 17.75 -10.68 22.75
CA VAL A 508 18.31 -11.53 21.68
C VAL A 508 19.37 -10.80 20.83
N ASP A 509 19.58 -9.49 21.05
CA ASP A 509 20.50 -8.61 20.28
C ASP A 509 22.01 -8.97 20.37
N LYS A 510 22.44 -9.94 21.19
CA LYS A 510 23.86 -10.34 21.29
C LYS A 510 24.08 -11.86 21.37
N PRO A 511 25.28 -12.33 20.98
CA PRO A 511 25.58 -13.73 20.74
C PRO A 511 25.47 -14.56 22.03
N PHE A 512 24.90 -15.75 21.91
CA PHE A 512 25.28 -16.89 22.75
C PHE A 512 26.79 -17.16 22.69
#